data_AF-A0A369QK87-F1
#
_entry.id   AF-A0A369QK87-F1
#
_cell.length_a   1.000
_cell.length_b   1.000
_cell.length_c   1.000
_cell.angle_alpha   90.00
_cell.angle_beta   90.00
_cell.angle_gamma   90.00
#
_symmetry.space_group_name_H-M   'P 1'
#
loop_
_entity.id
_entity.type
_entity.pdbx_description
1 polymer ?
#
loop_
_entity_poly.entity_id
_entity_poly.type
_entity_poly.pdbx_seq_one_letter_code
_entity_poly.pdbx_strand_id
1 'polypeptide(L)'
;MLISGTFLPACKNDKDEVMPVGAFAGKFVSEDSNNDTYTLTIEKKEGNQFIIHNFGGFMYVPINATASGNNLTIPAQTFKENNFELTLKGTGNLAGDSLQIHYEASGSANYDEDIWAVRK
;
A
#
# COMPACT_ATOMS: atom_id res chain seq x y z
N MET A 1 49.22 -12.88 -28.97
CA MET A 1 49.30 -13.13 -27.51
C MET A 1 48.16 -12.37 -26.87
N LEU A 2 47.33 -13.08 -26.10
CA LEU A 2 46.23 -12.55 -25.26
C LEU A 2 46.70 -11.32 -24.45
N ILE A 3 45.84 -10.36 -24.09
CA ILE A 3 44.93 -10.47 -22.93
C ILE A 3 43.70 -9.59 -23.11
N SER A 4 42.53 -10.25 -23.01
CA SER A 4 41.25 -9.65 -22.65
C SER A 4 41.36 -8.79 -21.39
N GLY A 5 40.89 -7.55 -21.46
CA GLY A 5 40.54 -6.75 -20.29
C GLY A 5 39.06 -6.41 -20.34
N THR A 6 38.21 -7.35 -19.92
CA THR A 6 36.79 -7.11 -19.67
C THR A 6 36.67 -6.08 -18.55
N PHE A 7 36.29 -4.84 -18.89
CA PHE A 7 35.79 -3.89 -17.91
C PHE A 7 34.42 -4.39 -17.44
N LEU A 8 34.39 -5.06 -16.28
CA LEU A 8 33.15 -5.29 -15.53
C LEU A 8 32.84 -4.02 -14.73
N PRO A 9 31.67 -3.39 -14.90
CA PRO A 9 31.24 -2.30 -14.03
C PRO A 9 30.92 -2.87 -12.65
N ALA A 10 31.59 -2.37 -11.62
CA ALA A 10 31.20 -2.61 -10.24
C ALA A 10 29.90 -1.83 -9.94
N CYS A 11 28.76 -2.41 -10.31
CA CYS A 11 27.45 -1.98 -9.86
C CYS A 11 27.30 -2.28 -8.36
N LYS A 12 27.52 -1.27 -7.51
CA LYS A 12 26.87 -1.24 -6.19
C LYS A 12 25.39 -0.92 -6.43
N ASN A 13 24.56 -1.95 -6.55
CA ASN A 13 23.11 -1.82 -6.59
C ASN A 13 22.56 -1.91 -5.15
N ASP A 14 22.63 -0.80 -4.41
CA ASP A 14 21.58 -0.49 -3.44
C ASP A 14 20.61 0.40 -4.21
N LYS A 15 19.76 -0.24 -5.02
CA LYS A 15 18.65 0.47 -5.65
C LYS A 15 17.43 0.02 -4.91
N ASP A 16 16.81 0.93 -4.17
CA ASP A 16 15.37 0.89 -3.95
C ASP A 16 14.75 0.60 -5.32
N GLU A 17 14.39 -0.65 -5.55
CA GLU A 17 13.80 -1.05 -6.82
C GLU A 17 12.49 -0.28 -6.91
N VAL A 18 12.44 0.68 -7.80
CA VAL A 18 11.19 1.38 -8.13
C VAL A 18 10.29 0.34 -8.78
N MET A 19 9.37 -0.16 -7.97
CA MET A 19 8.33 -1.09 -8.37
C MET A 19 7.50 -0.45 -9.47
N PRO A 20 7.12 -1.21 -10.51
CA PRO A 20 6.21 -0.71 -11.51
C PRO A 20 4.91 -0.29 -10.83
N VAL A 21 4.26 0.77 -11.32
CA VAL A 21 3.02 1.31 -10.72
C VAL A 21 1.96 0.22 -10.46
N GLY A 22 1.89 -0.82 -11.30
CA GLY A 22 0.98 -1.96 -11.11
C GLY A 22 1.34 -2.96 -10.00
N ALA A 23 2.50 -2.82 -9.35
CA ALA A 23 2.97 -3.74 -8.32
C ALA A 23 2.08 -3.77 -7.08
N PHE A 24 1.35 -2.68 -6.80
CA PHE A 24 0.39 -2.67 -5.70
C PHE A 24 -0.80 -3.60 -5.92
N ALA A 25 -1.15 -3.97 -7.16
CA ALA A 25 -2.30 -4.82 -7.40
C ALA A 25 -2.08 -6.24 -6.82
N GLY A 26 -3.08 -6.75 -6.11
CA GLY A 26 -3.01 -8.09 -5.53
C GLY A 26 -3.75 -8.23 -4.20
N LYS A 27 -3.51 -9.37 -3.56
CA LYS A 27 -4.04 -9.67 -2.22
C LYS A 27 -2.90 -9.61 -1.22
N PHE A 28 -3.15 -8.96 -0.11
CA PHE A 28 -2.26 -8.85 1.02
C PHE A 28 -2.96 -9.37 2.26
N VAL A 29 -2.19 -9.94 3.17
CA VAL A 29 -2.66 -10.47 4.44
C VAL A 29 -2.08 -9.61 5.54
N SER A 30 -2.94 -8.96 6.31
CA SER A 30 -2.57 -8.25 7.54
C SER A 30 -3.01 -9.04 8.76
N GLU A 31 -2.30 -8.86 9.86
CA GLU A 31 -2.62 -9.44 11.16
C GLU A 31 -2.69 -8.32 12.18
N ASP A 32 -3.72 -8.34 13.03
CA ASP A 32 -3.86 -7.37 14.13
C ASP A 32 -3.18 -7.87 15.42
N SER A 33 -3.25 -7.06 16.49
CA SER A 33 -2.67 -7.42 17.79
C SER A 33 -3.32 -8.63 18.47
N ASN A 34 -4.50 -9.05 18.02
CA ASN A 34 -5.22 -10.22 18.52
C ASN A 34 -4.91 -11.49 17.72
N ASN A 35 -4.04 -11.39 16.70
CA ASN A 35 -3.76 -12.41 15.70
C ASN A 35 -4.95 -12.70 14.75
N ASP A 36 -5.89 -11.76 14.64
CA ASP A 36 -6.95 -11.84 13.65
C ASP A 36 -6.37 -11.47 12.28
N THR A 37 -6.64 -12.32 11.29
CA THR A 37 -6.09 -12.17 9.95
C THR A 37 -7.11 -11.55 9.00
N TYR A 38 -6.72 -10.50 8.30
CA TYR A 38 -7.55 -9.81 7.30
C TYR A 38 -6.90 -9.88 5.93
N THR A 39 -7.71 -10.18 4.90
CA THR A 39 -7.26 -10.10 3.51
C THR A 39 -7.65 -8.76 2.91
N LEU A 40 -6.64 -7.91 2.70
CA LEU A 40 -6.75 -6.65 1.97
C LEU A 40 -6.54 -6.91 0.47
N THR A 41 -7.41 -6.38 -0.38
CA THR A 41 -7.27 -6.51 -1.84
C THR A 41 -7.07 -5.15 -2.46
N ILE A 42 -6.00 -4.98 -3.22
CA ILE A 42 -5.75 -3.77 -4.01
C ILE A 42 -6.03 -4.10 -5.47
N GLU A 43 -7.05 -3.46 -6.05
CA GLU A 43 -7.40 -3.55 -7.46
C GLU A 43 -6.81 -2.36 -8.21
N LYS A 44 -6.14 -2.62 -9.33
CA LYS A 44 -5.74 -1.55 -10.25
C LYS A 44 -6.94 -1.12 -11.09
N LYS A 45 -7.19 0.18 -11.16
CA LYS A 45 -8.14 0.79 -12.11
C LYS A 45 -7.39 1.24 -13.37
N GLU A 46 -7.37 2.54 -13.63
CA GLU A 46 -6.69 3.12 -14.78
C GLU A 46 -5.41 3.87 -14.37
N GLY A 47 -4.38 3.81 -15.21
CA GLY A 47 -3.12 4.51 -14.96
C GLY A 47 -2.49 4.13 -13.62
N ASN A 48 -2.46 5.10 -12.70
CA ASN A 48 -1.92 4.98 -11.35
C ASN A 48 -2.98 4.95 -10.26
N GLN A 49 -4.26 4.75 -10.61
CA GLN A 49 -5.37 4.69 -9.67
C GLN A 49 -5.62 3.26 -9.20
N PHE A 50 -5.92 3.13 -7.91
CA PHE A 50 -6.17 1.87 -7.22
C PHE A 50 -7.41 1.98 -6.34
N ILE A 51 -8.06 0.85 -6.12
CA ILE A 51 -9.09 0.69 -5.09
C ILE A 51 -8.62 -0.35 -4.08
N ILE A 52 -8.66 0.02 -2.81
CA ILE A 52 -8.36 -0.86 -1.70
C ILE A 52 -9.69 -1.36 -1.11
N HIS A 53 -9.83 -2.67 -1.02
CA HIS A 53 -10.96 -3.36 -0.43
C HIS A 53 -10.55 -4.02 0.87
N ASN A 54 -11.47 -4.04 1.84
CA ASN A 54 -11.27 -4.65 3.15
C ASN A 54 -10.00 -4.13 3.83
N PHE A 55 -10.03 -2.85 4.20
CA PHE A 55 -8.88 -2.07 4.64
C PHE A 55 -8.37 -2.54 6.01
N GLY A 56 -7.65 -3.66 6.04
CA GLY A 56 -7.10 -4.26 7.26
C GLY A 56 -8.17 -4.63 8.30
N GLY A 57 -9.40 -4.93 7.86
CA GLY A 57 -10.54 -5.17 8.75
C GLY A 57 -11.16 -3.90 9.37
N PHE A 58 -10.52 -2.74 9.21
CA PHE A 58 -11.03 -1.46 9.73
C PHE A 58 -12.25 -0.95 8.95
N MET A 59 -12.20 -1.04 7.62
CA MET A 59 -13.26 -0.52 6.74
C MET A 59 -13.55 -1.47 5.57
N TYR A 60 -14.83 -1.78 5.37
CA TYR A 60 -15.29 -2.64 4.27
C TYR A 60 -15.75 -1.86 3.03
N VAL A 61 -15.90 -0.54 3.15
CA VAL A 61 -16.17 0.35 2.01
C VAL A 61 -14.88 0.51 1.18
N PRO A 62 -14.95 0.47 -0.16
CA PRO A 62 -13.77 0.63 -1.00
C PRO A 62 -13.13 2.02 -0.86
N ILE A 63 -11.80 2.06 -0.76
CA ILE A 63 -11.01 3.29 -0.59
C ILE A 63 -10.21 3.54 -1.86
N ASN A 64 -10.30 4.75 -2.40
CA ASN A 64 -9.49 5.14 -3.55
C ASN A 64 -8.07 5.50 -3.13
N ALA A 65 -7.11 5.13 -3.95
CA ALA A 65 -5.71 5.46 -3.76
C ALA A 65 -5.02 5.73 -5.11
N THR A 66 -3.89 6.42 -5.07
CA THR A 66 -3.02 6.63 -6.23
C THR A 66 -1.61 6.17 -5.91
N ALA A 67 -0.90 5.58 -6.88
CA ALA A 67 0.48 5.16 -6.69
C ALA A 67 1.47 6.05 -7.47
N SER A 68 2.67 6.19 -6.93
CA SER A 68 3.82 6.80 -7.58
C SER A 68 5.09 6.07 -7.14
N GLY A 69 5.67 5.27 -8.03
CA GLY A 69 6.75 4.34 -7.69
C GLY A 69 6.30 3.37 -6.59
N ASN A 70 7.04 3.35 -5.49
CA ASN A 70 6.78 2.48 -4.33
C ASN A 70 5.83 3.10 -3.30
N ASN A 71 5.29 4.29 -3.58
CA ASN A 71 4.42 4.99 -2.64
C ASN A 71 2.98 4.95 -3.11
N LEU A 72 2.08 4.71 -2.15
CA LEU A 72 0.64 4.80 -2.29
C LEU A 72 0.16 6.04 -1.53
N THR A 73 -0.74 6.81 -2.12
CA THR A 73 -1.38 7.96 -1.49
C THR A 73 -2.87 7.68 -1.42
N ILE A 74 -3.43 7.74 -0.22
CA ILE A 74 -4.86 7.68 0.02
C ILE A 74 -5.31 9.13 0.27
N PRO A 75 -5.88 9.81 -0.74
CA PRO A 75 -6.40 11.16 -0.53
C PRO A 75 -7.54 11.14 0.50
N ALA A 76 -7.76 12.28 1.15
CA ALA A 76 -8.85 12.43 2.10
C ALA A 76 -10.19 12.09 1.44
N GLN A 77 -10.91 11.14 2.03
CA GLN A 77 -12.20 10.64 1.59
C GLN A 77 -13.14 10.57 2.78
N THR A 78 -14.31 11.21 2.65
CA THR A 78 -15.32 11.21 3.68
C THR A 78 -16.40 10.19 3.35
N PHE A 79 -16.59 9.23 4.24
CA PHE A 79 -17.63 8.22 4.18
C PHE A 79 -18.74 8.60 5.16
N LYS A 80 -19.98 8.58 4.68
CA LYS A 80 -21.17 8.92 5.48
C LYS A 80 -22.15 7.77 5.41
N GLU A 81 -22.56 7.28 6.57
CA GLU A 81 -23.62 6.27 6.70
C GLU A 81 -24.46 6.58 7.94
N ASN A 82 -25.77 6.80 7.74
CA ASN A 82 -26.67 7.25 8.80
C ASN A 82 -26.13 8.49 9.54
N ASN A 83 -25.96 8.40 10.86
CA ASN A 83 -25.41 9.46 11.73
C ASN A 83 -23.88 9.35 11.94
N PHE A 84 -23.20 8.52 11.15
CA PHE A 84 -21.76 8.30 11.22
C PHE A 84 -21.07 8.98 10.05
N GLU A 85 -20.02 9.74 10.36
CA GLU A 85 -19.16 10.41 9.39
C GLU A 85 -17.70 10.12 9.74
N LEU A 86 -16.95 9.63 8.76
CA LEU A 86 -15.53 9.31 8.91
C LEU A 86 -14.76 9.81 7.70
N THR A 87 -13.75 10.62 7.94
CA THR A 87 -12.80 11.08 6.92
C THR A 87 -11.50 10.31 7.09
N LEU A 88 -11.13 9.54 6.07
CA LEU A 88 -9.91 8.73 6.01
C LEU A 88 -8.92 9.34 5.02
N LYS A 89 -7.65 9.41 5.39
CA LYS A 89 -6.53 9.70 4.50
C LYS A 89 -5.34 8.85 4.92
N GLY A 90 -4.32 8.73 4.08
CA GLY A 90 -3.15 7.95 4.43
C GLY A 90 -2.10 7.88 3.34
N THR A 91 -1.05 7.14 3.64
CA THR A 91 0.05 6.84 2.74
C THR A 91 0.44 5.39 2.90
N GLY A 92 1.06 4.80 1.88
CA GLY A 92 1.60 3.46 1.97
C GLY A 92 2.91 3.33 1.22
N ASN A 93 3.67 2.31 1.57
CA ASN A 93 4.91 1.95 0.92
C ASN A 93 4.93 0.45 0.61
N LEU A 94 5.37 0.10 -0.59
CA LEU A 94 5.57 -1.29 -1.01
C LEU A 94 7.06 -1.57 -1.14
N ALA A 95 7.55 -2.52 -0.35
CA ALA A 95 8.92 -3.02 -0.38
C ALA A 95 8.90 -4.53 -0.62
N GLY A 96 9.14 -4.94 -1.87
CA GLY A 96 8.97 -6.32 -2.30
C GLY A 96 7.54 -6.82 -2.11
N ASP A 97 7.35 -7.80 -1.23
CA ASP A 97 6.04 -8.37 -0.88
C ASP A 97 5.42 -7.75 0.39
N SER A 98 6.14 -6.85 1.06
CA SER A 98 5.67 -6.17 2.26
C SER A 98 5.03 -4.84 1.92
N LEU A 99 3.81 -4.64 2.41
CA LEU A 99 3.03 -3.41 2.30
C LEU A 99 2.83 -2.82 3.69
N GLN A 100 3.25 -1.57 3.87
CA GLN A 100 2.90 -0.76 5.03
C GLN A 100 1.91 0.32 4.57
N ILE A 101 0.81 0.51 5.30
CA ILE A 101 -0.11 1.63 5.10
C ILE A 101 -0.29 2.36 6.42
N HIS A 102 0.13 3.61 6.47
CA HIS A 102 -0.18 4.53 7.54
C HIS A 102 -1.49 5.27 7.21
N TYR A 103 -2.44 5.34 8.14
CA TYR A 103 -3.70 6.05 7.92
C TYR A 103 -4.15 6.87 9.13
N GLU A 104 -4.78 7.99 8.83
CA GLU A 104 -5.51 8.81 9.78
C GLU A 104 -6.99 8.75 9.44
N ALA A 105 -7.82 8.44 10.42
CA ALA A 105 -9.27 8.54 10.31
C ALA A 105 -9.81 9.52 11.35
N SER A 106 -10.76 10.36 10.99
CA SER A 106 -11.32 11.38 11.88
C SER A 106 -12.82 11.59 11.66
N GLY A 107 -13.54 12.07 12.68
CA GLY A 107 -14.99 12.29 12.63
C GLY A 107 -15.66 11.70 13.87
N SER A 108 -16.51 10.70 13.68
CA SER A 108 -17.16 9.98 14.78
C SER A 108 -16.18 9.22 15.70
N ALA A 109 -15.00 8.87 15.18
CA ALA A 109 -13.87 8.33 15.92
C ALA A 109 -12.57 8.79 15.26
N ASN A 110 -11.48 8.80 16.03
CA ASN A 110 -10.17 9.24 15.56
C ASN A 110 -9.16 8.10 15.68
N TYR A 111 -8.41 7.86 14.61
CA TYR A 111 -7.40 6.82 14.49
C TYR A 111 -6.17 7.39 13.79
N ASP A 112 -5.00 6.92 14.19
CA ASP A 112 -3.69 7.26 13.63
C ASP A 112 -2.82 6.01 13.78
N GLU A 113 -2.86 5.14 12.77
CA GLU A 113 -2.43 3.73 12.89
C GLU A 113 -1.72 3.25 11.63
N ASP A 114 -0.98 2.15 11.79
CA ASP A 114 -0.33 1.43 10.69
C ASP A 114 -1.01 0.08 10.42
N ILE A 115 -1.15 -0.26 9.15
CA ILE A 115 -1.47 -1.61 8.68
C ILE A 115 -0.22 -2.20 8.05
N TRP A 116 0.21 -3.35 8.58
CA TRP A 116 1.29 -4.15 8.00
C TRP A 116 0.67 -5.36 7.31
N ALA A 117 0.99 -5.55 6.04
CA ALA A 117 0.45 -6.65 5.25
C ALA A 117 1.51 -7.29 4.34
N VAL A 118 1.39 -8.59 4.12
CA VAL A 118 2.29 -9.36 3.24
C VAL A 118 1.51 -9.92 2.07
N ARG A 119 2.09 -9.84 0.86
CA ARG A 119 1.48 -10.38 -0.35
C ARG A 119 1.23 -11.88 -0.20
N LYS A 120 0.05 -12.32 -0.65
CA LYS A 120 -0.36 -13.72 -0.70
C LYS A 120 -0.06 -14.36 -2.05
#